data_AF-C1N0I3-F1
#
_entry.id   AF-C1N0I3-F1
#
_cell.length_a   1.000
_cell.length_b   1.000
_cell.length_c   1.000
_cell.angle_alpha   90.00
_cell.angle_beta   90.00
_cell.angle_gamma   90.00
#
_symmetry.space_group_name_H-M   'P 1'
#
loop_
_entity.id
_entity.type
_entity.pdbx_description
1 polymer ?
#
loop_
_entity_poly.entity_id
_entity_poly.type
_entity_poly.pdbx_seq_one_letter_code
_entity_poly.pdbx_strand_id
1 'polypeptide(L)'
;MSGPEDDATVVERAREDREDEKKVVDALRKDGTFEKFRKRVMEEDELKAYVAEAVTNSKTLGSRHSAHMSEKELVDALREEMEDSLMTQFAKHAWGAMCDESGGIGREMYEAVHEMRERVAREGEPPPPRE
;
A
#
# COMPACT_ATOMS: atom_id res chain seq x y z
N MET A 1 -40.76 -8.21 -7.17
CA MET A 1 -40.38 -7.55 -8.43
C MET A 1 -39.86 -6.19 -8.00
N SER A 2 -38.54 -5.96 -8.06
CA SER A 2 -37.99 -4.62 -7.84
C SER A 2 -38.39 -3.74 -9.02
N GLY A 3 -38.90 -2.55 -8.75
CA GLY A 3 -39.34 -1.61 -9.78
C GLY A 3 -38.17 -0.80 -10.34
N PRO A 4 -38.31 -0.19 -11.53
CA PRO A 4 -37.28 0.67 -12.11
C PRO A 4 -36.93 1.91 -11.25
N GLU A 5 -37.80 2.29 -10.31
CA GLU A 5 -37.54 3.34 -9.31
C GLU A 5 -36.58 2.88 -8.20
N ASP A 6 -36.63 1.59 -7.81
CA ASP A 6 -35.69 1.01 -6.85
C ASP A 6 -34.27 0.95 -7.45
N ASP A 7 -34.17 0.55 -8.72
CA ASP A 7 -32.88 0.47 -9.41
C ASP A 7 -32.23 1.86 -9.57
N ALA A 8 -33.00 2.91 -9.85
CA ALA A 8 -32.48 4.28 -9.97
C ALA A 8 -31.94 4.82 -8.64
N THR A 9 -32.61 4.56 -7.52
CA THR A 9 -32.14 4.99 -6.19
C THR A 9 -30.89 4.25 -5.74
N VAL A 10 -30.76 2.96 -6.07
CA VAL A 10 -29.55 2.17 -5.82
C VAL A 10 -28.36 2.71 -6.61
N VAL A 11 -28.57 3.09 -7.87
CA VAL A 11 -27.51 3.66 -8.71
C VAL A 11 -27.03 5.02 -8.20
N GLU A 12 -27.92 5.92 -7.81
CA GLU A 12 -27.55 7.22 -7.24
C GLU A 12 -26.78 7.05 -5.92
N ARG A 13 -27.25 6.18 -5.03
CA ARG A 13 -26.52 5.89 -3.78
C ARG A 13 -25.13 5.32 -4.03
N ALA A 14 -25.00 4.38 -4.96
CA ALA A 14 -23.71 3.82 -5.33
C ALA A 14 -22.76 4.86 -5.94
N ARG A 15 -23.29 5.90 -6.58
CA ARG A 15 -22.50 7.02 -7.10
C ARG A 15 -22.02 7.92 -5.96
N GLU A 16 -22.90 8.28 -5.04
CA GLU A 16 -22.55 9.05 -3.84
C GLU A 16 -21.47 8.34 -3.01
N ASP A 17 -21.65 7.03 -2.75
CA ASP A 17 -20.68 6.21 -2.01
C ASP A 17 -19.29 6.24 -2.69
N ARG A 18 -19.23 6.15 -4.02
CA ARG A 18 -17.96 6.25 -4.77
C ARG A 18 -17.33 7.64 -4.71
N GLU A 19 -18.13 8.69 -4.70
CA GLU A 19 -17.63 10.06 -4.56
C GLU A 19 -17.04 10.29 -3.17
N ASP A 20 -17.66 9.75 -2.13
CA ASP A 20 -17.15 9.85 -0.76
C ASP A 20 -15.89 9.01 -0.55
N GLU A 21 -15.83 7.80 -1.11
CA GLU A 21 -14.60 7.00 -1.15
C GLU A 21 -13.45 7.75 -1.81
N LYS A 22 -13.72 8.41 -2.94
CA LYS A 22 -12.73 9.23 -3.63
C LYS A 22 -12.25 10.39 -2.76
N LYS A 23 -13.14 11.10 -2.06
CA LYS A 23 -12.76 12.20 -1.15
C LYS A 23 -11.84 11.71 -0.04
N VAL A 24 -12.14 10.55 0.56
CA VAL A 24 -11.33 9.94 1.62
C VAL A 24 -9.94 9.58 1.10
N VAL A 25 -9.86 8.90 -0.04
CA VAL A 25 -8.58 8.52 -0.67
C VAL A 25 -7.76 9.76 -1.03
N ASP A 26 -8.39 10.79 -1.60
CA ASP A 26 -7.73 12.05 -1.95
C ASP A 26 -7.21 12.77 -0.70
N ALA A 27 -7.96 12.75 0.41
CA ALA A 27 -7.54 13.35 1.67
C ALA A 27 -6.32 12.62 2.29
N LEU A 28 -6.36 11.29 2.38
CA LEU A 28 -5.24 10.45 2.85
C LEU A 28 -3.99 10.57 1.98
N ARG A 29 -4.18 10.84 0.68
CA ARG A 29 -3.06 11.14 -0.22
C ARG A 29 -2.48 12.52 0.06
N LYS A 30 -3.34 13.53 0.26
CA LYS A 30 -2.92 14.93 0.47
C LYS A 30 -2.24 15.16 1.82
N ASP A 31 -2.68 14.48 2.88
CA ASP A 31 -2.11 14.62 4.22
C ASP A 31 -0.83 13.79 4.45
N GLY A 32 -0.44 12.99 3.45
CA GLY A 32 0.79 12.18 3.48
C GLY A 32 0.64 10.82 4.17
N THR A 33 -0.57 10.44 4.59
CA THR A 33 -0.83 9.14 5.23
C THR A 33 -0.40 7.98 4.35
N PHE A 34 -0.65 8.03 3.04
CA PHE A 34 -0.19 6.98 2.11
C PHE A 34 1.33 6.87 2.05
N GLU A 35 2.06 7.98 2.02
CA GLU A 35 3.53 7.94 2.00
C GLU A 35 4.09 7.44 3.33
N LYS A 36 3.44 7.77 4.46
CA LYS A 36 3.78 7.23 5.78
C LYS A 36 3.69 5.70 5.78
N PHE A 37 2.57 5.13 5.32
CA PHE A 37 2.41 3.68 5.27
C PHE A 37 3.34 3.03 4.24
N ARG A 38 3.54 3.64 3.06
CA ARG A 38 4.49 3.15 2.06
C ARG A 38 5.90 2.99 2.64
N LYS A 39 6.38 4.01 3.36
CA LYS A 39 7.68 3.96 4.04
C LYS A 39 7.75 2.87 5.08
N ARG A 40 6.71 2.76 5.91
CA ARG A 40 6.68 1.76 6.98
C ARG A 40 6.70 0.34 6.43
N VAL A 41 5.91 0.05 5.40
CA VAL A 41 5.94 -1.25 4.70
C VAL A 41 7.33 -1.55 4.15
N MET A 42 8.02 -0.57 3.54
CA MET A 42 9.40 -0.75 3.06
C MET A 42 10.42 -0.99 4.18
N GLU A 43 10.11 -0.59 5.41
CA GLU A 43 10.99 -0.71 6.57
C GLU A 43 10.71 -1.96 7.42
N GLU A 44 9.78 -2.82 7.00
CA GLU A 44 9.48 -4.07 7.71
C GLU A 44 10.73 -4.97 7.79
N ASP A 45 11.00 -5.48 9.00
CA ASP A 45 12.21 -6.23 9.29
C ASP A 45 12.28 -7.55 8.51
N GLU A 46 11.13 -8.17 8.20
CA GLU A 46 11.06 -9.37 7.36
C GLU A 46 11.59 -9.10 5.95
N LEU A 47 11.23 -7.96 5.35
CA LEU A 47 11.71 -7.58 4.01
C LEU A 47 13.20 -7.28 4.02
N LYS A 48 13.69 -6.58 5.05
CA LYS A 48 15.12 -6.33 5.23
C LYS A 48 15.91 -7.64 5.39
N ALA A 49 15.40 -8.56 6.20
CA ALA A 49 16.01 -9.87 6.41
C ALA A 49 16.08 -10.68 5.11
N TYR A 50 14.99 -10.67 4.32
CA TYR A 50 14.95 -11.37 3.04
C TYR A 50 15.96 -10.81 2.03
N VAL A 51 16.08 -9.48 1.93
CA VAL A 51 17.10 -8.86 1.07
C VAL A 51 18.51 -9.22 1.54
N ALA A 52 18.78 -9.18 2.85
CA ALA A 52 20.08 -9.57 3.39
C ALA A 52 20.43 -11.04 3.11
N GLU A 53 19.45 -11.94 3.21
CA GLU A 53 19.60 -13.36 2.87
C GLU A 53 19.89 -13.56 1.38
N ALA A 54 19.15 -12.86 0.50
CA ALA A 54 19.37 -12.94 -0.96
C ALA A 54 20.78 -12.50 -1.35
N VAL A 55 21.26 -11.40 -0.76
CA VAL A 55 22.64 -10.92 -0.96
C VAL A 55 23.67 -11.92 -0.43
N THR A 56 23.45 -12.47 0.77
CA THR A 56 24.36 -13.44 1.40
C THR A 56 24.50 -14.70 0.55
N ASN A 57 23.42 -15.13 -0.09
CA ASN A 57 23.37 -16.34 -0.91
C ASN A 57 23.63 -16.08 -2.41
N SER A 58 24.02 -14.86 -2.80
CA SER A 58 24.22 -14.50 -4.21
C SER A 58 25.33 -15.31 -4.87
N LYS A 59 24.99 -15.95 -5.99
CA LYS A 59 25.94 -16.65 -6.87
C LYS A 59 26.83 -15.65 -7.60
N THR A 60 26.27 -14.50 -8.00
CA THR A 60 27.00 -13.42 -8.64
C THR A 60 28.13 -12.93 -7.74
N LEU A 61 27.81 -12.56 -6.50
CA LEU A 61 28.81 -12.10 -5.52
C LEU A 61 29.79 -13.21 -5.13
N GLY A 62 29.31 -14.45 -4.97
CA GLY A 62 30.15 -15.60 -4.63
C GLY A 62 31.08 -16.07 -5.75
N SER A 63 30.88 -15.61 -7.00
CA SER A 63 31.69 -16.02 -8.13
C SER A 63 33.06 -15.35 -8.12
N ARG A 64 34.11 -16.05 -8.57
CA ARG A 64 35.43 -15.42 -8.80
C ARG A 64 35.41 -14.39 -9.94
N HIS A 65 34.39 -14.42 -10.79
CA HIS A 65 34.24 -13.54 -11.94
C HIS A 65 33.81 -12.13 -11.53
N SER A 66 33.10 -11.98 -10.40
CA SER A 66 32.65 -10.68 -9.87
C SER A 66 33.80 -9.69 -9.63
N ALA A 67 34.98 -10.19 -9.27
CA ALA A 67 36.18 -9.37 -9.04
C ALA A 67 36.71 -8.67 -10.31
N HIS A 68 36.25 -9.08 -11.49
CA HIS A 68 36.64 -8.52 -12.78
C HIS A 68 35.52 -7.73 -13.46
N MET A 69 34.32 -7.71 -12.87
CA MET A 69 33.19 -6.94 -13.38
C MET A 69 33.34 -5.47 -12.99
N SER A 70 32.90 -4.57 -13.87
CA SER A 70 32.64 -3.19 -13.50
C SER A 70 31.45 -3.10 -12.54
N GLU A 71 31.32 -1.98 -11.83
CA GLU A 71 30.20 -1.73 -10.93
C GLU A 71 28.85 -1.90 -11.63
N LYS A 72 28.73 -1.41 -12.87
CA LYS A 72 27.52 -1.55 -13.66
C LYS A 72 27.21 -3.00 -14.00
N GLU A 73 28.19 -3.76 -14.51
CA GLU A 73 28.00 -5.17 -14.85
C GLU A 73 27.63 -6.00 -13.62
N LEU A 74 28.21 -5.67 -12.46
CA LEU A 74 27.87 -6.32 -11.21
C LEU A 74 26.41 -6.02 -10.81
N VAL A 75 25.99 -4.75 -10.85
CA VAL A 75 24.60 -4.36 -10.53
C VAL A 75 23.60 -5.00 -11.50
N ASP A 76 23.90 -5.01 -12.80
CA ASP A 76 23.04 -5.61 -13.82
C ASP A 76 22.91 -7.12 -13.59
N ALA A 77 24.01 -7.83 -13.30
CA ALA A 77 23.99 -9.26 -12.99
C ALA A 77 23.25 -9.58 -11.68
N LEU A 78 23.38 -8.74 -10.64
CA LEU A 78 22.62 -8.90 -9.40
C LEU A 78 21.12 -8.69 -9.61
N ARG A 79 20.73 -7.73 -10.46
CA ARG A 79 19.33 -7.57 -10.85
C ARG A 79 18.80 -8.78 -11.59
N GLU A 80 19.51 -9.27 -12.61
CA GLU A 80 19.11 -10.47 -13.35
C GLU A 80 18.96 -11.69 -12.43
N GLU A 81 19.83 -11.82 -11.42
CA GLU A 81 19.76 -12.92 -10.45
C GLU A 81 18.57 -12.80 -9.49
N MET A 82 18.30 -11.60 -8.96
CA MET A 82 17.48 -11.44 -7.76
C MET A 82 16.16 -10.69 -7.95
N GLU A 83 16.00 -9.88 -9.00
CA GLU A 83 14.88 -8.94 -9.14
C GLU A 83 13.53 -9.63 -9.03
N ASP A 84 13.27 -10.66 -9.84
CA ASP A 84 11.99 -11.36 -9.83
C ASP A 84 11.66 -11.97 -8.45
N SER A 85 12.66 -12.53 -7.79
CA SER A 85 12.51 -13.18 -6.48
C SER A 85 12.23 -12.15 -5.37
N LEU A 86 13.02 -11.08 -5.34
CA LEU A 86 12.85 -9.94 -4.43
C LEU A 86 11.51 -9.26 -4.62
N MET A 87 11.12 -8.96 -5.87
CA MET A 87 9.85 -8.29 -6.16
C MET A 87 8.65 -9.17 -5.79
N THR A 88 8.73 -10.48 -6.02
CA THR A 88 7.67 -11.43 -5.65
C THR A 88 7.47 -11.49 -4.13
N GLN A 89 8.55 -11.66 -3.36
CA GLN A 89 8.44 -11.69 -1.91
C GLN A 89 8.04 -10.33 -1.35
N PHE A 90 8.60 -9.25 -1.88
CA PHE A 90 8.22 -7.90 -1.48
C PHE A 90 6.71 -7.68 -1.65
N ALA A 91 6.17 -7.99 -2.83
CA ALA A 91 4.74 -7.85 -3.09
C ALA A 91 3.89 -8.69 -2.13
N LYS A 92 4.30 -9.94 -1.88
CA LYS A 92 3.56 -10.85 -0.99
C LYS A 92 3.56 -10.36 0.46
N HIS A 93 4.71 -9.98 1.00
CA HIS A 93 4.83 -9.49 2.37
C HIS A 93 4.15 -8.13 2.54
N ALA A 94 4.36 -7.20 1.62
CA ALA A 94 3.70 -5.90 1.63
C ALA A 94 2.17 -6.05 1.61
N TRP A 95 1.64 -6.89 0.72
CA TRP A 95 0.21 -7.18 0.68
C TRP A 95 -0.29 -7.79 1.98
N GLY A 96 0.42 -8.80 2.50
CA GLY A 96 0.08 -9.43 3.78
C GLY A 96 0.04 -8.42 4.93
N ALA A 97 1.06 -7.58 5.06
CA ALA A 97 1.15 -6.58 6.12
C ALA A 97 0.07 -5.51 6.03
N MET A 98 -0.30 -5.07 4.82
CA MET A 98 -1.37 -4.09 4.60
C MET A 98 -2.78 -4.68 4.81
N CYS A 99 -2.96 -5.98 4.58
CA CYS A 99 -4.26 -6.67 4.70
C CYS A 99 -4.47 -7.36 6.06
N ASP A 100 -3.47 -7.39 6.94
CA ASP A 100 -3.63 -7.91 8.29
C ASP A 100 -4.38 -6.91 9.18
N GLU A 101 -5.70 -7.04 9.26
CA GLU A 101 -6.55 -6.21 10.12
C GLU A 101 -6.40 -6.53 11.62
N SER A 102 -5.74 -7.64 11.97
CA SER A 102 -5.62 -8.07 13.37
C SER A 102 -4.53 -7.31 14.15
N GLY A 103 -3.60 -6.65 13.45
CA GLY A 103 -2.51 -5.90 14.08
C GLY A 103 -1.62 -5.14 13.09
N GLY A 104 -0.50 -4.63 13.60
CA GLY A 104 0.56 -4.04 12.79
C GLY A 104 0.11 -2.92 11.84
N ILE A 105 0.68 -2.92 10.63
CA ILE A 105 0.42 -1.91 9.59
C ILE A 105 -1.04 -1.93 9.13
N GLY A 106 -1.60 -3.11 8.87
CA GLY A 106 -2.96 -3.25 8.32
C GLY A 106 -4.02 -2.69 9.27
N ARG A 107 -3.93 -2.98 10.58
CA ARG A 107 -4.82 -2.36 11.57
C ARG A 107 -4.70 -0.83 11.60
N GLU A 108 -3.48 -0.30 11.59
CA GLU A 108 -3.30 1.15 11.60
C GLU A 108 -3.81 1.82 10.32
N MET A 109 -3.68 1.16 9.16
CA MET A 109 -4.28 1.62 7.91
C MET A 109 -5.81 1.64 8.01
N TYR A 110 -6.41 0.60 8.59
CA TYR A 110 -7.85 0.54 8.83
C TYR A 110 -8.33 1.70 9.71
N GLU A 111 -7.64 1.94 10.83
CA GLU A 111 -7.96 3.04 11.76
C GLU A 111 -7.85 4.41 11.07
N ALA A 112 -6.77 4.65 10.30
CA ALA A 112 -6.60 5.90 9.56
C ALA A 112 -7.69 6.13 8.51
N VAL A 113 -8.10 5.08 7.79
CA VAL A 113 -9.20 5.16 6.82
C VAL A 113 -10.53 5.45 7.53
N HIS A 114 -10.78 4.79 8.67
CA HIS A 114 -11.99 5.00 9.45
C HIS A 114 -12.08 6.45 9.96
N GLU A 115 -11.01 6.96 10.57
CA GLU A 115 -10.94 8.35 11.04
C GLU A 115 -11.16 9.36 9.90
N MET A 116 -10.56 9.11 8.73
CA MET A 116 -10.76 9.99 7.58
C MET A 116 -12.19 9.93 7.04
N ARG A 117 -12.82 8.75 7.01
CA ARG A 117 -14.23 8.60 6.64
C ARG A 117 -15.12 9.44 7.55
N GLU A 118 -14.92 9.37 8.86
CA GLU A 118 -15.68 10.20 9.81
C GLU A 118 -15.45 11.69 9.58
N ARG A 119 -14.21 12.09 9.32
CA ARG A 119 -13.87 13.50 9.07
C ARG A 119 -14.54 14.03 7.80
N VAL A 120 -14.47 13.30 6.69
CA VAL A 120 -15.10 13.69 5.43
C VAL A 120 -16.62 13.78 5.58
N ALA A 121 -17.23 12.85 6.33
CA ALA A 121 -18.65 12.90 6.64
C ALA A 121 -19.04 14.19 7.41
N ARG A 122 -18.24 14.59 8.41
CA ARG A 122 -18.45 15.84 9.17
C ARG A 122 -18.26 17.10 8.32
N GLU A 123 -17.31 17.09 7.39
CA GLU A 123 -17.07 18.24 6.48
C GLU A 123 -18.21 18.43 5.45
N GLY A 124 -18.99 17.38 5.18
CA GLY A 124 -20.17 17.43 4.31
C GLY A 124 -21.48 17.83 5.02
N GLU A 125 -21.49 17.95 6.34
CA GLU A 125 -22.70 18.23 7.13
C GLU A 125 -22.98 19.74 7.20
N PRO A 126 -24.24 20.20 6.96
CA PRO A 126 -24.58 21.62 7.08
C PRO A 126 -24.37 22.10 8.52
N PRO A 127 -23.91 23.35 8.73
CA PRO A 127 -23.65 23.86 10.07
C PRO A 127 -24.93 23.83 10.92
N PRO A 128 -24.83 23.56 12.23
CA PRO A 128 -25.99 23.49 13.10
C PRO A 128 -26.76 24.82 13.06
N PRO A 129 -28.11 24.78 13.09
CA PRO A 129 -28.92 25.99 13.08
C PRO A 129 -28.53 26.88 14.26
N ARG A 130 -28.35 28.18 13.98
CA ARG A 130 -28.07 29.18 15.03
C ARG A 130 -29.36 29.36 15.83
N GLU A 131 -29.27 29.10 17.14
CA GLU A 131 -30.33 29.42 18.12
C GLU A 131 -30.54 30.93 18.28
#